data_AF-A0A3B3CIT1-F1
#
_entry.id   AF-A0A3B3CIT1-F1
#
_cell.length_a   1.000
_cell.length_b   1.000
_cell.length_c   1.000
_cell.angle_alpha   90.00
_cell.angle_beta   90.00
_cell.angle_gamma   90.00
#
_symmetry.space_group_name_H-M   'P 1'
#
loop_
_entity.id
_entity.type
_entity.pdbx_description
1 polymer ?
#
loop_
_entity_poly.entity_id
_entity_poly.type
_entity_poly.pdbx_seq_one_letter_code
_entity_poly.pdbx_strand_id
1 'polypeptide(L)'
;MDALSIVADEVALEGLDGITIPTIWIRLGDVQPKFPLKLDAFTKEFIWKSLVNNRNLKFYELPQERPDVLLFADTDSEICLETHVKFEDDFKNIYPVYIIPENKDGIQGSCLFFKERKEVTKQIRSSSLAPLLSLEEASKKKLVIVASQALRFRALIGAETDPDLKILNESYCLLERVGRARWQGELQSNLHGRLFMADARKLHYLRKPLVKHDLITLQPFVKRLKSGQMQHTILLLLKRFHLNRRTKIDKIMEYASNFLQQFPGQFTTSDNFKQHLVSHFQNYFYFFNVVSLL
;
A
#
# COMPACT_ATOMS: atom_id res chain seq x y z
N MET A 1 -14.62 -1.60 -11.01
CA MET A 1 -14.75 -3.00 -10.58
C MET A 1 -16.05 -3.15 -9.82
N ASP A 2 -16.73 -4.28 -9.97
CA ASP A 2 -17.84 -4.65 -9.09
C ASP A 2 -17.33 -5.01 -7.68
N ALA A 3 -18.23 -5.13 -6.71
CA ALA A 3 -17.87 -5.36 -5.31
C ALA A 3 -17.06 -6.66 -5.10
N LEU A 4 -17.40 -7.74 -5.80
CA LEU A 4 -16.76 -9.05 -5.58
C LEU A 4 -15.38 -9.12 -6.23
N SER A 5 -15.17 -8.43 -7.37
CA SER A 5 -13.83 -8.29 -7.93
C SER A 5 -12.91 -7.45 -7.07
N ILE A 6 -13.42 -6.38 -6.42
CA ILE A 6 -12.64 -5.61 -5.43
C ILE A 6 -12.19 -6.54 -4.29
N VAL A 7 -13.10 -7.34 -3.72
CA VAL A 7 -12.76 -8.29 -2.65
C VAL A 7 -11.66 -9.26 -3.09
N ALA A 8 -11.77 -9.85 -4.29
CA ALA A 8 -10.77 -10.78 -4.79
C ALA A 8 -9.41 -10.09 -5.04
N ASP A 9 -9.42 -8.86 -5.55
CA ASP A 9 -8.23 -8.05 -5.77
C ASP A 9 -7.53 -7.69 -4.44
N GLU A 10 -8.31 -7.35 -3.40
CA GLU A 10 -7.81 -7.09 -2.05
C GLU A 10 -7.14 -8.32 -1.42
N VAL A 11 -7.70 -9.52 -1.63
CA VAL A 11 -7.06 -10.79 -1.22
C VAL A 11 -5.74 -11.00 -1.98
N ALA A 12 -5.71 -10.66 -3.27
CA ALA A 12 -4.53 -10.83 -4.11
C ALA A 12 -3.39 -9.89 -3.72
N LEU A 13 -3.72 -8.65 -3.37
CA LEU A 13 -2.78 -7.62 -2.96
C LEU A 13 -2.07 -7.93 -1.64
N GLU A 14 -2.63 -8.76 -0.77
CA GLU A 14 -1.95 -9.22 0.44
C GLU A 14 -0.81 -10.20 0.15
N GLY A 15 -0.66 -10.62 -1.10
CA GLY A 15 0.45 -11.44 -1.55
C GLY A 15 0.39 -12.87 -1.03
N LEU A 16 1.54 -13.53 -1.01
CA LEU A 16 1.62 -14.94 -0.63
C LEU A 16 1.37 -15.21 0.87
N ASP A 17 1.55 -14.21 1.73
CA ASP A 17 1.14 -14.28 3.14
C ASP A 17 -0.37 -14.40 3.33
N GLY A 18 -1.15 -13.95 2.33
CA GLY A 18 -2.60 -13.95 2.37
C GLY A 18 -3.20 -12.92 3.32
N ILE A 19 -4.52 -12.80 3.26
CA ILE A 19 -5.31 -11.87 4.08
C ILE A 19 -6.04 -12.63 5.20
N THR A 20 -6.06 -12.09 6.42
CA THR A 20 -6.93 -12.60 7.51
C THR A 20 -8.33 -12.02 7.36
N ILE A 21 -9.35 -12.70 7.88
CA ILE A 21 -10.74 -12.23 7.81
C ILE A 21 -10.90 -10.80 8.35
N PRO A 22 -10.39 -10.43 9.54
CA PRO A 22 -10.54 -9.06 10.04
C PRO A 22 -9.82 -8.03 9.14
N THR A 23 -8.65 -8.38 8.60
CA THR A 23 -7.90 -7.51 7.69
C THR A 23 -8.67 -7.22 6.40
N ILE A 24 -9.49 -8.15 5.89
CA ILE A 24 -10.38 -7.89 4.74
C ILE A 24 -11.27 -6.68 5.01
N TRP A 25 -11.89 -6.64 6.20
CA TRP A 25 -12.80 -5.55 6.56
C TRP A 25 -12.08 -4.22 6.72
N ILE A 26 -10.89 -4.24 7.31
CA ILE A 26 -10.04 -3.06 7.45
C ILE A 26 -9.67 -2.50 6.07
N ARG A 27 -9.22 -3.36 5.15
CA ARG A 27 -8.83 -2.96 3.78
C ARG A 27 -10.00 -2.46 2.95
N LEU A 28 -11.14 -3.15 2.99
CA LEU A 28 -12.35 -2.71 2.28
C LEU A 28 -12.91 -1.40 2.83
N GLY A 29 -12.68 -1.11 4.11
CA GLY A 29 -13.05 0.17 4.72
C GLY A 29 -12.25 1.37 4.21
N ASP A 30 -11.01 1.14 3.75
CA ASP A 30 -10.05 2.17 3.30
C ASP A 30 -9.81 2.18 1.79
N VAL A 31 -10.47 1.29 1.04
CA VAL A 31 -10.28 1.17 -0.41
C VAL A 31 -10.72 2.44 -1.15
N GLN A 32 -9.97 2.84 -2.17
CA GLN A 32 -10.27 3.99 -3.02
C GLN A 32 -10.44 3.57 -4.50
N PRO A 33 -11.54 3.93 -5.18
CA PRO A 33 -12.73 4.60 -4.67
C PRO A 33 -13.46 3.76 -3.62
N LYS A 34 -14.27 4.43 -2.78
CA LYS A 34 -14.96 3.82 -1.64
C LYS A 34 -15.71 2.56 -2.05
N PHE A 35 -15.59 1.51 -1.23
CA PHE A 35 -16.27 0.24 -1.45
C PHE A 35 -17.79 0.45 -1.61
N PRO A 36 -18.42 -0.13 -2.66
CA PRO A 36 -19.80 0.18 -3.00
C PRO A 36 -20.85 -0.38 -2.02
N LEU A 37 -20.49 -1.36 -1.18
CA LEU A 37 -21.41 -1.98 -0.22
C LEU A 37 -21.09 -1.54 1.22
N LYS A 38 -22.11 -1.53 2.08
CA LYS A 38 -21.90 -1.32 3.52
C LYS A 38 -21.32 -2.60 4.14
N LEU A 39 -20.37 -2.48 5.07
CA LEU A 39 -19.76 -3.63 5.73
C LEU A 39 -20.57 -4.09 6.96
N ASP A 40 -21.88 -4.27 6.79
CA ASP A 40 -22.78 -4.84 7.79
C ASP A 40 -22.68 -6.38 7.82
N ALA A 41 -23.33 -7.02 8.81
CA ALA A 41 -23.23 -8.46 9.02
C ALA A 41 -23.69 -9.28 7.79
N PHE A 42 -24.77 -8.87 7.13
CA PHE A 42 -25.28 -9.56 5.94
C PHE A 42 -24.32 -9.46 4.77
N THR A 43 -23.75 -8.27 4.54
CA THR A 43 -22.75 -8.08 3.47
C THR A 43 -21.47 -8.87 3.75
N LYS A 44 -21.00 -8.92 5.00
CA LYS A 44 -19.82 -9.73 5.36
C LYS A 44 -20.04 -11.22 5.11
N GLU A 45 -21.22 -11.74 5.46
CA GLU A 45 -21.59 -13.13 5.19
C GLU A 45 -21.70 -13.42 3.68
N PHE A 46 -22.25 -12.47 2.91
CA PHE A 46 -22.27 -12.55 1.45
C PHE A 46 -20.86 -12.57 0.83
N ILE A 47 -19.98 -11.68 1.30
CA ILE A 47 -18.57 -11.63 0.89
C ILE A 47 -17.87 -12.96 1.24
N TRP A 48 -18.10 -13.51 2.44
CA TRP A 48 -17.56 -14.79 2.85
C TRP A 48 -17.95 -15.92 1.88
N LYS A 49 -19.25 -16.04 1.56
CA LYS A 49 -19.74 -17.02 0.59
C LYS A 49 -19.06 -16.87 -0.78
N SER A 50 -18.88 -15.63 -1.24
CA SER A 50 -18.17 -15.35 -2.49
C SER A 50 -16.71 -15.78 -2.45
N LEU A 51 -15.99 -15.52 -1.34
CA LEU A 51 -14.60 -15.93 -1.15
C LEU A 51 -14.46 -17.45 -1.19
N VAL A 52 -15.35 -18.16 -0.50
CA VAL A 52 -15.35 -19.62 -0.42
C VAL A 52 -15.64 -20.26 -1.77
N ASN A 53 -16.57 -19.69 -2.54
CA ASN A 53 -16.93 -20.15 -3.89
C ASN A 53 -15.81 -19.91 -4.93
N ASN A 54 -14.89 -18.99 -4.67
CA ASN A 54 -13.85 -18.63 -5.64
C ASN A 54 -12.74 -19.69 -5.74
N ARG A 55 -12.68 -20.40 -6.87
CA ARG A 55 -11.67 -21.46 -7.15
C ARG A 55 -10.24 -20.97 -7.11
N ASN A 56 -10.00 -19.70 -7.42
CA ASN A 56 -8.68 -19.10 -7.42
C ASN A 56 -8.18 -18.75 -6.02
N LEU A 57 -9.01 -18.91 -4.99
CA LEU A 57 -8.63 -18.70 -3.59
C LEU A 57 -8.42 -20.04 -2.89
N LYS A 58 -7.41 -20.07 -2.04
CA LYS A 58 -7.08 -21.17 -1.14
C LYS A 58 -7.05 -20.67 0.30
N PHE A 59 -7.35 -21.59 1.22
CA PHE A 59 -7.45 -21.29 2.63
C PHE A 59 -6.36 -22.03 3.40
N TYR A 60 -5.63 -21.30 4.24
CA TYR A 60 -4.55 -21.84 5.04
C TYR A 60 -4.72 -21.48 6.50
N GLU A 61 -4.40 -22.42 7.37
CA GLU A 61 -4.30 -22.18 8.81
C GLU A 61 -2.85 -21.93 9.19
N LEU A 62 -2.60 -20.81 9.88
CA LEU A 62 -1.27 -20.42 10.33
C LEU A 62 -0.90 -21.08 11.68
N PRO A 63 0.40 -21.35 11.92
CA PRO A 63 0.85 -21.87 13.20
C PRO A 63 0.57 -20.89 14.35
N GLN A 64 0.74 -19.59 14.09
CA GLN A 64 0.47 -18.50 15.02
C GLN A 64 -0.55 -17.50 14.44
N GLU A 65 -1.36 -16.91 15.30
CA GLU A 65 -2.28 -15.84 14.91
C GLU A 65 -1.50 -14.60 14.46
N ARG A 66 -1.89 -14.06 13.31
CA ARG A 66 -1.28 -12.84 12.77
C ARG A 66 -2.06 -11.63 13.26
N PRO A 67 -1.40 -10.61 13.85
CA PRO A 67 -2.07 -9.37 14.23
C PRO A 67 -2.70 -8.67 13.02
N ASP A 68 -3.75 -7.89 13.28
CA ASP A 68 -4.42 -7.11 12.26
C ASP A 68 -3.54 -6.01 11.69
N VAL A 69 -3.80 -5.68 10.42
CA VAL A 69 -3.11 -4.59 9.73
C VAL A 69 -3.52 -3.25 10.33
N LEU A 70 -2.52 -2.42 10.63
CA LEU A 70 -2.72 -1.03 11.01
C LEU A 70 -2.56 -0.15 9.77
N LEU A 71 -3.66 0.47 9.35
CA LEU A 71 -3.64 1.46 8.28
C LEU A 71 -3.27 2.82 8.84
N PHE A 72 -2.38 3.52 8.14
CA PHE A 72 -2.12 4.92 8.42
C PHE A 72 -3.33 5.73 7.94
N ALA A 73 -4.05 6.34 8.87
CA ALA A 73 -5.06 7.33 8.53
C ALA A 73 -4.37 8.50 7.82
N ASP A 74 -4.95 8.96 6.70
CA ASP A 74 -4.69 10.28 6.15
C ASP A 74 -5.10 11.32 7.20
N THR A 75 -4.20 11.58 8.14
CA THR A 75 -4.34 12.71 9.05
C THR A 75 -3.90 13.91 8.22
N ASP A 76 -4.90 14.65 7.76
CA ASP A 76 -4.84 15.95 7.11
C ASP A 76 -4.39 15.99 5.65
N SER A 77 -5.39 15.76 4.79
CA SER A 77 -5.45 16.02 3.35
C SER A 77 -5.17 17.47 2.91
N GLU A 78 -4.68 18.36 3.78
CA GLU A 78 -4.29 19.73 3.38
C GLU A 78 -2.84 20.11 3.69
N ILE A 79 -2.11 19.37 4.54
CA ILE A 79 -0.77 19.79 4.95
C ILE A 79 0.23 18.65 4.69
N CYS A 80 0.81 18.66 3.49
CA CYS A 80 1.92 17.77 3.12
C CYS A 80 3.27 18.28 3.69
N LEU A 81 3.29 18.59 4.98
CA LEU A 81 4.48 18.73 5.80
C LEU A 81 4.12 18.16 7.16
N GLU A 82 4.87 17.16 7.62
CA GLU A 82 4.76 16.61 8.97
C GLU A 82 3.53 15.75 9.21
N THR A 83 3.31 14.75 8.36
CA THR A 83 2.77 13.52 8.94
C THR A 83 3.80 13.09 9.98
N HIS A 84 3.44 13.22 11.25
CA HIS A 84 4.01 12.42 12.32
C HIS A 84 3.79 10.96 11.91
N VAL A 85 4.63 10.45 11.02
CA VAL A 85 4.72 9.02 10.72
C VAL A 85 5.12 8.44 12.07
N LYS A 86 4.13 7.90 12.81
CA LYS A 86 4.36 7.27 14.09
C LYS A 86 5.52 6.31 13.87
N PHE A 87 6.59 6.58 14.61
CA PHE A 87 7.90 6.09 14.26
C PHE A 87 7.94 4.57 14.31
N GLU A 88 8.59 3.98 13.29
CA GLU A 88 8.62 2.54 13.02
C GLU A 88 9.18 1.68 14.16
N ASP A 89 9.86 2.26 15.15
CA ASP A 89 10.41 1.51 16.29
C ASP A 89 9.34 0.96 17.24
N ASP A 90 8.10 1.45 17.19
CA ASP A 90 7.00 0.95 18.03
C ASP A 90 6.14 -0.12 17.31
N PHE A 91 6.42 -0.43 16.03
CA PHE A 91 5.59 -1.35 15.23
C PHE A 91 6.24 -2.70 15.00
N LYS A 92 5.57 -3.76 15.49
CA LYS A 92 5.90 -5.14 15.16
C LYS A 92 5.63 -5.36 13.67
N ASN A 93 6.67 -5.67 12.90
CA ASN A 93 6.51 -5.99 11.48
C ASN A 93 5.68 -7.27 11.30
N ILE A 94 4.40 -7.12 10.95
CA ILE A 94 3.46 -8.22 10.73
C ILE A 94 3.70 -8.97 9.41
N TYR A 95 4.53 -8.42 8.52
CA TYR A 95 4.93 -9.01 7.24
C TYR A 95 6.46 -9.06 7.13
N PRO A 96 7.15 -9.91 7.91
CA PRO A 96 8.57 -10.14 7.72
C PRO A 96 8.84 -10.69 6.31
N VAL A 97 9.87 -10.18 5.65
CA VAL A 97 10.23 -10.67 4.31
C VAL A 97 10.94 -12.01 4.45
N TYR A 98 10.37 -13.02 3.82
CA TYR A 98 10.97 -14.33 3.66
C TYR A 98 10.75 -14.79 2.24
N ILE A 99 11.72 -14.51 1.38
CA ILE A 99 11.68 -14.88 -0.05
C ILE A 99 11.80 -16.39 -0.13
N ILE A 100 10.80 -17.04 -0.72
CA ILE A 100 10.81 -18.49 -0.83
C ILE A 100 11.89 -18.90 -1.85
N PRO A 101 12.88 -19.72 -1.46
CA PRO A 101 13.95 -20.15 -2.36
C PRO A 101 13.52 -21.31 -3.29
N GLU A 102 12.49 -22.07 -2.90
CA GLU A 102 12.08 -23.30 -3.59
C GLU A 102 11.03 -23.05 -4.67
N ASN A 103 11.49 -23.07 -5.93
CA ASN A 103 10.69 -22.83 -7.13
C ASN A 103 10.20 -24.14 -7.79
N LYS A 104 9.82 -25.16 -7.00
CA LYS A 104 9.36 -26.45 -7.59
C LYS A 104 8.01 -26.32 -8.31
N ASP A 105 7.12 -25.48 -7.77
CA ASP A 105 5.76 -25.28 -8.29
C ASP A 105 5.58 -23.94 -9.03
N GLY A 106 6.66 -23.20 -9.30
CA GLY A 106 6.58 -21.87 -9.94
C GLY A 106 6.03 -20.76 -9.03
N ILE A 107 5.88 -21.02 -7.72
CA ILE A 107 5.30 -20.06 -6.78
C ILE A 107 6.33 -18.98 -6.43
N GLN A 108 5.94 -17.72 -6.63
CA GLN A 108 6.74 -16.55 -6.28
C GLN A 108 6.07 -15.76 -5.16
N GLY A 109 6.90 -15.12 -4.33
CA GLY A 109 6.44 -14.24 -3.27
C GLY A 109 7.15 -14.45 -1.94
N SER A 110 6.76 -13.62 -0.98
CA SER A 110 7.30 -13.64 0.38
C SER A 110 6.27 -14.23 1.35
N CYS A 111 6.66 -15.22 2.13
CA CYS A 111 5.86 -15.75 3.23
C CYS A 111 6.72 -16.51 4.25
N LEU A 112 6.70 -16.07 5.52
CA LEU A 112 7.49 -16.68 6.60
C LEU A 112 7.04 -18.11 6.90
N PHE A 113 5.73 -18.32 7.03
CA PHE A 113 5.15 -19.61 7.40
C PHE A 113 4.78 -20.47 6.19
N PHE A 114 5.45 -20.28 5.04
CA PHE A 114 5.07 -20.97 3.81
C PHE A 114 5.07 -22.50 3.94
N LYS A 115 6.06 -23.06 4.65
CA LYS A 115 6.19 -24.51 4.90
C LYS A 115 5.35 -25.00 6.09
N GLU A 116 5.05 -24.12 7.04
CA GLU A 116 4.40 -24.46 8.31
C GLU A 116 2.87 -24.34 8.25
N ARG A 117 2.35 -23.50 7.35
CA ARG A 117 0.90 -23.32 7.17
C ARG A 117 0.24 -24.57 6.62
N LYS A 118 -0.94 -24.89 7.11
CA LYS A 118 -1.72 -26.06 6.69
C LYS A 118 -2.80 -25.65 5.70
N GLU A 119 -2.86 -26.28 4.52
CA GLU A 119 -3.97 -26.05 3.59
C GLU A 119 -5.26 -26.69 4.14
N VAL A 120 -6.26 -25.85 4.42
CA VAL A 120 -7.56 -26.26 4.99
C VAL A 120 -8.73 -25.99 4.03
N THR A 121 -8.45 -25.70 2.76
CA THR A 121 -9.46 -25.45 1.71
C THR A 121 -10.60 -26.47 1.72
N LYS A 122 -10.29 -27.77 1.82
CA LYS A 122 -11.29 -28.85 1.82
C LYS A 122 -12.18 -28.90 3.08
N GLN A 123 -11.74 -28.28 4.17
CA GLN A 123 -12.53 -28.15 5.39
C GLN A 123 -13.46 -26.93 5.34
N ILE A 124 -13.10 -25.93 4.53
CA ILE A 124 -13.83 -24.68 4.39
C ILE A 124 -14.89 -24.77 3.29
N ARG A 125 -14.58 -25.48 2.18
CA ARG A 125 -15.47 -25.65 1.04
C ARG A 125 -15.62 -27.09 0.60
N SER A 126 -16.84 -27.44 0.19
CA SER A 126 -17.14 -28.71 -0.46
C SER A 126 -16.56 -28.76 -1.88
N SER A 127 -16.59 -29.95 -2.50
CA SER A 127 -16.30 -30.12 -3.93
C SER A 127 -17.26 -29.33 -4.83
N SER A 128 -18.48 -29.06 -4.37
CA SER A 128 -19.48 -28.22 -5.04
C SER A 128 -19.30 -26.72 -4.81
N LEU A 129 -18.20 -26.30 -4.17
CA LEU A 129 -17.89 -24.89 -3.82
C LEU A 129 -18.88 -24.26 -2.84
N ALA A 130 -19.63 -25.08 -2.10
CA ALA A 130 -20.48 -24.62 -1.03
C ALA A 130 -19.68 -24.42 0.27
N PRO A 131 -19.99 -23.39 1.08
CA PRO A 131 -19.35 -23.18 2.37
C PRO A 131 -19.75 -24.28 3.36
N LEU A 132 -18.75 -24.87 3.99
CA LEU A 132 -18.92 -25.85 5.08
C LEU A 132 -18.84 -25.21 6.47
N LEU A 133 -18.21 -24.03 6.55
CA LEU A 133 -18.03 -23.26 7.78
C LEU A 133 -18.64 -21.88 7.62
N SER A 134 -19.32 -21.43 8.67
CA SER A 134 -19.84 -20.06 8.76
C SER A 134 -18.71 -19.04 8.93
N LEU A 135 -19.00 -17.77 8.65
CA LEU A 135 -18.03 -16.69 8.88
C LEU A 135 -17.59 -16.61 10.35
N GLU A 136 -18.50 -16.86 11.29
CA GLU A 136 -18.21 -16.81 12.73
C GLU A 136 -17.22 -17.90 13.16
N GLU A 137 -17.42 -19.13 12.67
CA GLU A 137 -16.51 -20.24 12.94
C GLU A 137 -15.15 -20.04 12.27
N ALA A 138 -15.15 -19.52 11.03
CA ALA A 138 -13.93 -19.22 10.31
C ALA A 138 -13.12 -18.09 10.98
N SER A 139 -13.80 -17.09 11.55
CA SER A 139 -13.16 -15.96 12.24
C SER A 139 -12.49 -16.36 13.56
N LYS A 140 -12.90 -17.48 14.17
CA LYS A 140 -12.27 -18.04 15.38
C LYS A 140 -10.99 -18.83 15.08
N LYS A 141 -10.70 -19.10 13.80
CA LYS A 141 -9.49 -19.84 13.37
C LYS A 141 -8.40 -18.87 12.95
N LYS A 142 -7.15 -19.34 13.00
CA LYS A 142 -5.95 -18.63 12.49
C LYS A 142 -5.89 -18.70 10.96
N LEU A 143 -6.96 -18.29 10.30
CA LEU A 143 -7.19 -18.50 8.87
C LEU A 143 -6.63 -17.33 8.04
N VAL A 144 -5.91 -17.66 6.98
CA VAL A 144 -5.56 -16.73 5.91
C VAL A 144 -6.06 -17.23 4.56
N ILE A 145 -6.50 -16.28 3.74
CA ILE A 145 -6.96 -16.52 2.38
C ILE A 145 -5.87 -16.06 1.42
N VAL A 146 -5.44 -16.96 0.53
CA VAL A 146 -4.36 -16.70 -0.42
C VAL A 146 -4.91 -16.87 -1.84
N ALA A 147 -4.72 -15.86 -2.66
CA ALA A 147 -5.05 -15.95 -4.08
C ALA A 147 -4.00 -16.73 -4.87
N SER A 148 -4.43 -17.33 -5.99
CA SER A 148 -3.55 -18.03 -6.92
C SER A 148 -2.43 -17.12 -7.44
N GLN A 149 -1.31 -17.71 -7.85
CA GLN A 149 -0.17 -16.97 -8.40
C GLN A 149 -0.59 -16.04 -9.54
N ALA A 150 -1.43 -16.52 -10.46
CA ALA A 150 -1.93 -15.74 -11.59
C ALA A 150 -2.78 -14.53 -11.13
N LEU A 151 -3.64 -14.70 -10.13
CA LEU A 151 -4.50 -13.63 -9.64
C LEU A 151 -3.69 -12.57 -8.87
N ARG A 152 -2.72 -13.00 -8.04
CA ARG A 152 -1.76 -12.09 -7.40
C ARG A 152 -0.93 -11.31 -8.42
N PHE A 153 -0.36 -12.01 -9.40
CA PHE A 153 0.43 -11.38 -10.46
C PHE A 153 -0.39 -10.33 -11.22
N ARG A 154 -1.62 -10.70 -11.65
CA ARG A 154 -2.53 -9.80 -12.36
C ARG A 154 -2.92 -8.56 -11.54
N ALA A 155 -3.15 -8.72 -10.23
CA ALA A 155 -3.41 -7.60 -9.35
C ALA A 155 -2.22 -6.63 -9.32
N LEU A 156 -0.99 -7.14 -9.20
CA LEU A 156 0.19 -6.28 -9.10
C LEU A 156 0.54 -5.54 -10.40
N ILE A 157 0.44 -6.20 -11.56
CA ILE A 157 0.85 -5.61 -12.84
C ILE A 157 -0.24 -4.73 -13.48
N GLY A 158 -1.49 -4.87 -13.04
CA GLY A 158 -2.64 -4.17 -13.62
C GLY A 158 -3.15 -4.78 -14.93
N ALA A 159 -4.23 -4.19 -15.45
CA ALA A 159 -4.92 -4.73 -16.61
C ALA A 159 -4.16 -4.55 -17.93
N GLU A 160 -3.43 -3.43 -18.03
CA GLU A 160 -2.77 -2.95 -19.24
C GLU A 160 -1.40 -3.60 -19.52
N THR A 161 -0.88 -4.37 -18.56
CA THR A 161 0.45 -4.97 -18.66
C THR A 161 0.37 -6.41 -19.14
N ASP A 162 1.41 -6.83 -19.87
CA ASP A 162 1.59 -8.19 -20.38
C ASP A 162 1.51 -9.25 -19.25
N PRO A 163 0.51 -10.16 -19.29
CA PRO A 163 0.38 -11.25 -18.32
C PRO A 163 1.53 -12.26 -18.32
N ASP A 164 2.32 -12.35 -19.41
CA ASP A 164 3.43 -13.28 -19.55
C ASP A 164 4.79 -12.66 -19.14
N LEU A 165 4.77 -11.42 -18.65
CA LEU A 165 5.96 -10.72 -18.19
C LEU A 165 6.69 -11.51 -17.08
N LYS A 166 7.94 -11.88 -17.35
CA LYS A 166 8.77 -12.61 -16.38
C LYS A 166 9.48 -11.65 -15.44
N ILE A 167 9.16 -11.74 -14.15
CA ILE A 167 9.80 -10.98 -13.07
C ILE A 167 10.63 -11.93 -12.21
N LEU A 168 11.85 -11.53 -11.85
CA LEU A 168 12.68 -12.25 -10.89
C LEU A 168 11.98 -12.33 -9.53
N ASN A 169 12.12 -13.44 -8.81
CA ASN A 169 11.43 -13.66 -7.54
C ASN A 169 11.68 -12.53 -6.53
N GLU A 170 12.93 -12.06 -6.41
CA GLU A 170 13.25 -10.93 -5.51
C GLU A 170 12.53 -9.63 -5.90
N SER A 171 12.47 -9.31 -7.19
CA SER A 171 11.74 -8.13 -7.69
C SER A 171 10.23 -8.31 -7.55
N TYR A 172 9.72 -9.53 -7.69
CA TYR A 172 8.30 -9.84 -7.47
C TYR A 172 7.92 -9.68 -5.99
N CYS A 173 8.76 -10.14 -5.05
CA CYS A 173 8.56 -9.90 -3.62
C CYS A 173 8.54 -8.41 -3.29
N LEU A 174 9.42 -7.61 -3.91
CA LEU A 174 9.41 -6.15 -3.77
C LEU A 174 8.08 -5.57 -4.30
N LEU A 175 7.62 -6.05 -5.46
CA LEU A 175 6.35 -5.64 -6.04
C LEU A 175 5.16 -5.99 -5.15
N GLU A 176 5.13 -7.19 -4.56
CA GLU A 176 4.12 -7.59 -3.56
C GLU A 176 4.13 -6.68 -2.34
N ARG A 177 5.31 -6.26 -1.89
CA ARG A 177 5.43 -5.34 -0.75
C ARG A 177 4.86 -3.97 -1.08
N VAL A 178 5.21 -3.41 -2.24
CA VAL A 178 4.64 -2.14 -2.72
C VAL A 178 3.13 -2.26 -2.92
N GLY A 179 2.65 -3.37 -3.48
CA GLY A 179 1.23 -3.63 -3.69
C GLY A 179 0.42 -3.69 -2.38
N ARG A 180 0.98 -4.28 -1.33
CA ARG A 180 0.35 -4.33 0.01
C ARG A 180 0.08 -2.94 0.59
N ALA A 181 0.88 -1.94 0.24
CA ALA A 181 0.70 -0.57 0.72
C ALA A 181 -0.32 0.25 -0.08
N ARG A 182 -0.83 -0.24 -1.21
CA ARG A 182 -1.90 0.42 -2.00
C ARG A 182 -1.59 1.91 -2.26
N TRP A 183 -2.49 2.82 -1.87
CA TRP A 183 -2.34 4.27 -2.01
C TRP A 183 -1.38 4.92 -1.00
N GLN A 184 -1.06 4.22 0.10
CA GLN A 184 -0.05 4.70 1.06
C GLN A 184 1.35 4.66 0.44
N GLY A 185 1.62 3.64 -0.38
CA GLY A 185 2.92 3.37 -0.96
C GLY A 185 3.97 2.93 0.08
N GLU A 186 5.15 2.56 -0.40
CA GLU A 186 6.27 2.14 0.44
C GLU A 186 7.45 3.09 0.28
N LEU A 187 8.01 3.55 1.40
CA LEU A 187 9.19 4.41 1.36
C LEU A 187 10.44 3.58 1.14
N GLN A 188 11.30 4.06 0.23
CA GLN A 188 12.58 3.42 -0.05
C GLN A 188 13.45 3.28 1.21
N SER A 189 13.40 4.27 2.11
CA SER A 189 14.11 4.21 3.40
C SER A 189 13.70 3.04 4.28
N ASN A 190 12.45 2.58 4.17
CA ASN A 190 11.91 1.51 5.02
C ASN A 190 12.29 0.15 4.44
N LEU A 191 12.41 0.08 3.11
CA LEU A 191 12.90 -1.09 2.40
C LEU A 191 14.42 -1.31 2.62
N HIS A 192 15.18 -0.23 2.86
CA HIS A 192 16.60 -0.29 3.22
C HIS A 192 16.77 -0.90 4.63
N GLY A 193 17.70 -1.85 4.78
CA GLY A 193 18.18 -2.33 6.08
C GLY A 193 17.31 -3.37 6.80
N ARG A 194 15.99 -3.16 6.97
CA ARG A 194 15.15 -4.04 7.81
C ARG A 194 14.36 -5.12 7.07
N LEU A 195 13.82 -4.82 5.88
CA LEU A 195 12.87 -5.73 5.21
C LEU A 195 13.54 -6.63 4.17
N PHE A 196 14.28 -6.09 3.20
CA PHE A 196 14.92 -6.94 2.16
C PHE A 196 16.39 -7.27 2.43
N MET A 197 16.97 -6.75 3.53
CA MET A 197 18.42 -6.71 3.78
C MET A 197 19.21 -6.30 2.53
N ALA A 198 18.60 -5.44 1.71
CA ALA A 198 19.14 -5.00 0.44
C ALA A 198 19.82 -3.66 0.67
N ASP A 199 21.13 -3.61 0.37
CA ASP A 199 21.83 -2.34 0.22
C ASP A 199 21.14 -1.49 -0.85
N ALA A 200 21.31 -0.17 -0.77
CA ALA A 200 20.72 0.77 -1.73
C ALA A 200 20.97 0.38 -3.20
N ARG A 201 22.14 -0.20 -3.49
CA ARG A 201 22.51 -0.74 -4.80
C ARG A 201 21.63 -1.92 -5.22
N LYS A 202 21.42 -2.90 -4.33
CA LYS A 202 20.57 -4.06 -4.60
C LYS A 202 19.12 -3.62 -4.82
N LEU A 203 18.59 -2.72 -3.99
CA LEU A 203 17.23 -2.22 -4.18
C LEU A 203 17.07 -1.46 -5.51
N HIS A 204 18.06 -0.65 -5.89
CA HIS A 204 18.07 -0.01 -7.21
C HIS A 204 18.00 -1.03 -8.35
N TYR A 205 18.76 -2.13 -8.25
CA TYR A 205 18.72 -3.20 -9.25
C TYR A 205 17.37 -3.90 -9.29
N LEU A 206 16.79 -4.22 -8.12
CA LEU A 206 15.50 -4.91 -8.01
C LEU A 206 14.34 -4.08 -8.58
N ARG A 207 14.36 -2.76 -8.38
CA ARG A 207 13.31 -1.85 -8.87
C ARG A 207 13.46 -1.49 -10.35
N LYS A 208 14.68 -1.49 -10.89
CA LYS A 208 14.96 -1.10 -12.29
C LYS A 208 14.07 -1.80 -13.31
N PRO A 209 13.88 -3.14 -13.29
CA PRO A 209 12.95 -3.80 -14.21
C PRO A 209 11.50 -3.38 -13.95
N LEU A 210 11.10 -3.20 -12.69
CA LEU A 210 9.73 -2.81 -12.33
C LEU A 210 9.37 -1.42 -12.89
N VAL A 211 10.32 -0.48 -12.86
CA VAL A 211 10.15 0.85 -13.48
C VAL A 211 10.18 0.76 -15.01
N LYS A 212 11.09 -0.04 -15.58
CA LYS A 212 11.19 -0.23 -17.04
C LYS A 212 9.88 -0.78 -17.64
N HIS A 213 9.22 -1.68 -16.92
CA HIS A 213 7.94 -2.26 -17.31
C HIS A 213 6.73 -1.46 -16.78
N ASP A 214 6.97 -0.27 -16.22
CA ASP A 214 5.93 0.64 -15.74
C ASP A 214 4.96 0.01 -14.73
N LEU A 215 5.48 -0.86 -13.86
CA LEU A 215 4.73 -1.52 -12.80
C LEU A 215 4.64 -0.66 -11.54
N ILE A 216 5.67 0.16 -11.31
CA ILE A 216 5.77 1.06 -10.16
C ILE A 216 6.12 2.47 -10.60
N THR A 217 5.67 3.44 -9.80
CA THR A 217 6.01 4.86 -9.92
C THR A 217 6.91 5.27 -8.77
N LEU A 218 7.79 6.24 -9.02
CA LEU A 218 8.73 6.77 -8.05
C LEU A 218 8.43 8.26 -7.85
N GLN A 219 8.21 8.66 -6.60
CA GLN A 219 7.98 10.07 -6.25
C GLN A 219 8.95 10.53 -5.17
N PRO A 220 9.50 11.74 -5.27
CA PRO A 220 10.28 12.32 -4.17
C PRO A 220 9.37 12.48 -2.95
N PHE A 221 9.88 12.11 -1.78
CA PHE A 221 9.15 12.21 -0.51
C PHE A 221 10.08 12.69 0.60
N VAL A 222 9.58 13.57 1.46
CA VAL A 222 10.34 14.09 2.61
C VAL A 222 9.64 13.67 3.89
N LYS A 223 10.38 13.01 4.79
CA LYS A 223 9.89 12.63 6.11
C LYS A 223 10.65 13.34 7.21
N ARG A 224 9.96 13.71 8.29
CA ARG A 224 10.54 14.31 9.49
C ARG A 224 10.85 13.21 10.52
N LEU A 225 12.10 13.13 10.98
CA LEU A 225 12.56 12.15 11.98
C LEU A 225 12.22 12.62 13.41
N LYS A 226 12.35 11.72 14.41
CA LYS A 226 12.16 12.03 15.86
C LYS A 226 13.06 13.19 16.29
N SER A 227 14.26 13.25 15.71
CA SER A 227 15.25 14.29 15.93
C SER A 227 14.86 15.65 15.34
N GLY A 228 13.74 15.74 14.61
CA GLY A 228 13.32 16.94 13.88
C GLY A 228 14.01 17.11 12.53
N GLN A 229 15.02 16.29 12.20
CA GLN A 229 15.71 16.32 10.91
C GLN A 229 14.80 15.86 9.77
N MET A 230 14.94 16.51 8.61
CA MET A 230 14.25 16.13 7.39
C MET A 230 15.08 15.11 6.62
N GLN A 231 14.48 13.99 6.25
CA GLN A 231 15.08 12.96 5.43
C GLN A 231 14.39 12.89 4.07
N HIS A 232 15.16 13.08 3.01
CA HIS A 232 14.71 12.87 1.64
C HIS A 232 14.75 11.38 1.30
N THR A 233 13.65 10.87 0.76
CA THR A 233 13.51 9.50 0.29
C THR A 233 12.63 9.45 -0.94
N ILE A 234 12.37 8.25 -1.44
CA ILE A 234 11.52 8.01 -2.59
C ILE A 234 10.33 7.18 -2.12
N LEU A 235 9.13 7.61 -2.48
CA LEU A 235 7.90 6.85 -2.32
C LEU A 235 7.69 5.98 -3.56
N LEU A 236 7.50 4.68 -3.34
CA LEU A 236 7.19 3.69 -4.37
C LEU A 236 5.69 3.38 -4.29
N LEU A 237 4.98 3.51 -5.42
CA LEU A 237 3.60 3.06 -5.55
C LEU A 237 3.46 2.13 -6.75
N LEU A 238 2.50 1.19 -6.71
CA LEU A 238 2.07 0.53 -7.93
C LEU A 238 1.49 1.56 -8.90
N LYS A 239 1.73 1.40 -10.21
CA LYS A 239 1.21 2.33 -11.23
C LYS A 239 -0.29 2.53 -11.13
N ARG A 240 -1.05 1.45 -10.89
CA ARG A 240 -2.51 1.50 -10.74
C ARG A 240 -3.02 2.25 -9.51
N PHE A 241 -2.17 2.45 -8.50
CA PHE A 241 -2.47 3.22 -7.28
C PHE A 241 -1.73 4.55 -7.24
N HIS A 242 -1.16 4.98 -8.37
CA HIS A 242 -0.41 6.22 -8.44
C HIS A 242 -1.31 7.41 -8.08
N LEU A 243 -0.89 8.13 -7.05
CA LEU A 243 -1.46 9.40 -6.65
C LEU A 243 -0.35 10.42 -6.61
N ASN A 244 -0.56 11.58 -7.26
CA ASN A 244 0.45 12.61 -7.25
C ASN A 244 0.49 13.33 -5.88
N ARG A 245 1.40 12.90 -5.00
CA ARG A 245 1.61 13.55 -3.69
C ARG A 245 2.36 14.87 -3.88
N ARG A 246 1.61 15.98 -3.87
CA ARG A 246 2.16 17.34 -3.90
C ARG A 246 2.57 17.79 -2.50
N THR A 247 3.80 18.28 -2.36
CA THR A 247 4.26 18.86 -1.09
C THR A 247 3.52 20.16 -0.80
N LYS A 248 3.58 20.61 0.46
CA LYS A 248 3.05 21.92 0.84
C LYS A 248 3.69 23.05 0.01
N ILE A 249 4.99 22.94 -0.25
CA ILE A 249 5.75 23.92 -1.04
C ILE A 249 5.24 23.91 -2.49
N ASP A 250 4.98 22.74 -3.09
CA ASP A 250 4.45 22.67 -4.45
C ASP A 250 3.10 23.38 -4.57
N LYS A 251 2.20 23.18 -3.60
CA LYS A 251 0.90 23.87 -3.56
C LYS A 251 1.06 25.39 -3.38
N ILE A 252 1.97 25.83 -2.50
CA ILE A 252 2.26 27.27 -2.31
C ILE A 252 2.85 27.87 -3.58
N MET A 253 3.79 27.18 -4.24
CA MET A 253 4.46 27.67 -5.45
C MET A 253 3.49 27.73 -6.64
N GLU A 254 2.59 26.77 -6.76
CA GLU A 254 1.50 26.80 -7.74
C GLU A 254 0.55 27.97 -7.47
N TYR A 255 0.16 28.18 -6.21
CA TYR A 255 -0.65 29.34 -5.81
C TYR A 255 0.06 30.66 -6.10
N ALA A 256 1.35 30.75 -5.77
CA ALA A 256 2.18 31.92 -6.02
C ALA A 256 2.26 32.25 -7.52
N SER A 257 2.49 31.24 -8.35
CA SER A 257 2.51 31.37 -9.81
C SER A 257 1.16 31.86 -10.34
N ASN A 258 0.05 31.23 -9.92
CA ASN A 258 -1.30 31.62 -10.33
C ASN A 258 -1.66 33.04 -9.90
N PHE A 259 -1.22 33.46 -8.71
CA PHE A 259 -1.41 34.83 -8.22
C PHE A 259 -0.61 35.84 -9.05
N LEU A 260 0.67 35.57 -9.32
CA LEU A 260 1.52 36.46 -10.12
C LEU A 260 1.03 36.61 -11.56
N GLN A 261 0.45 35.56 -12.15
CA GLN A 261 -0.14 35.62 -13.49
C GLN A 261 -1.31 36.62 -13.62
N GLN A 262 -1.93 37.03 -12.51
CA GLN A 262 -3.01 38.03 -12.51
C GLN A 262 -2.47 39.47 -12.67
N PHE A 263 -1.16 39.69 -12.51
CA PHE A 263 -0.55 41.02 -12.58
C PHE A 263 0.17 41.25 -13.92
N PRO A 264 0.07 42.47 -14.49
CA PRO A 264 0.82 42.83 -15.70
C PRO A 264 2.33 42.75 -15.42
N GLY A 265 3.04 41.95 -16.22
CA GLY A 265 4.48 41.71 -16.05
C GLY A 265 4.84 40.59 -15.07
N GLN A 266 3.85 39.88 -14.49
CA GLN A 266 4.06 38.73 -13.60
C GLN A 266 4.90 39.03 -12.35
N PHE A 267 4.87 40.26 -11.86
CA PHE A 267 5.57 40.68 -10.65
C PHE A 267 4.65 41.46 -9.72
N THR A 268 4.95 41.42 -8.43
CA THR A 268 4.23 42.16 -7.37
C THR A 268 5.22 42.53 -6.26
N THR A 269 4.84 43.43 -5.36
CA THR A 269 5.67 43.78 -4.20
C THR A 269 5.66 42.65 -3.16
N SER A 270 6.80 42.45 -2.48
CA SER A 270 6.94 41.42 -1.44
C SER A 270 5.86 41.54 -0.35
N ASP A 271 5.49 42.76 0.01
CA ASP A 271 4.50 43.03 1.05
C ASP A 271 3.08 42.63 0.64
N ASN A 272 2.67 42.93 -0.60
CA ASN A 272 1.37 42.50 -1.13
C ASN A 272 1.27 40.98 -1.22
N PHE A 273 2.34 40.33 -1.67
CA PHE A 273 2.40 38.87 -1.75
C PHE A 273 2.32 38.21 -0.38
N LYS A 274 3.05 38.74 0.61
CA LYS A 274 3.01 38.25 2.00
C LYS A 274 1.61 38.41 2.61
N GLN A 275 0.95 39.56 2.42
CA GLN A 275 -0.40 39.77 2.92
C GLN A 275 -1.40 38.77 2.32
N HIS A 276 -1.30 38.52 1.02
CA HIS A 276 -2.15 37.52 0.35
C HIS A 276 -1.90 36.10 0.84
N LEU A 277 -0.63 35.67 0.96
CA LEU A 277 -0.31 34.35 1.50
C LEU A 277 -0.78 34.18 2.95
N VAL A 278 -0.60 35.19 3.80
CA VAL A 278 -1.05 35.15 5.21
C VAL A 278 -2.58 35.03 5.29
N SER A 279 -3.31 35.73 4.42
CA SER A 279 -4.78 35.66 4.38
C SER A 279 -5.31 34.28 3.94
N HIS A 280 -4.60 33.61 3.01
CA HIS A 280 -5.03 32.34 2.44
C HIS A 280 -4.54 31.12 3.23
N PHE A 281 -3.42 31.26 3.91
CA PHE A 281 -2.71 30.20 4.61
C PHE A 281 -2.48 30.60 6.08
N GLN A 282 -3.57 30.75 6.84
CA GLN A 282 -3.57 31.26 8.23
C GLN A 282 -2.61 30.50 9.19
N ASN A 283 -2.21 29.26 8.87
CA ASN A 283 -1.31 28.42 9.68
C ASN A 283 0.19 28.44 9.26
N TYR A 284 0.64 29.37 8.42
CA TYR A 284 1.97 29.28 7.76
C TYR A 284 3.03 30.26 8.29
N PHE A 285 2.73 30.96 9.39
CA PHE A 285 3.59 31.98 10.02
C PHE A 285 5.02 31.52 10.38
N TYR A 286 5.25 30.23 10.57
CA TYR A 286 6.59 29.73 10.94
C TYR A 286 7.59 29.69 9.78
N PHE A 287 7.15 29.65 8.52
CA PHE A 287 8.07 29.43 7.40
C PHE A 287 8.74 30.71 6.88
N PHE A 288 8.04 31.84 6.90
CA PHE A 288 8.60 33.10 6.39
C PHE A 288 9.54 33.80 7.39
N ASN A 289 9.42 33.52 8.69
CA ASN A 289 10.35 34.06 9.69
C ASN A 289 11.77 33.44 9.63
N VAL A 290 11.99 32.39 8.82
CA VAL A 290 13.32 31.79 8.59
C VAL A 290 14.06 32.47 7.42
N VAL A 291 13.35 33.16 6.52
CA VAL A 291 13.97 33.89 5.40
C VAL A 291 14.53 35.24 5.83
N SER A 292 14.35 35.63 7.10
CA SER A 292 14.95 36.84 7.70
C SER A 292 16.42 36.69 8.11
N LEU A 293 17.09 35.60 7.73
CA LEU A 293 18.47 35.27 8.11
C LEU A 293 19.43 35.05 6.93
N LEU A 294 19.08 35.57 5.74
CA LEU A 294 20.01 35.82 4.63
C LEU A 294 19.92 37.30 4.23
#